data_AF-A0A532VHI3-F1
#
_entry.id   AF-A0A532VHI3-F1
#
_cell.length_a   1.000
_cell.length_b   1.000
_cell.length_c   1.000
_cell.angle_alpha   90.00
_cell.angle_beta   90.00
_cell.angle_gamma   90.00
#
_symmetry.space_group_name_H-M   'P 1'
#
loop_
_entity.id
_entity.type
_entity.pdbx_description
1 polymer ?
#
loop_
_entity_poly.entity_id
_entity_poly.type
_entity_poly.pdbx_seq_one_letter_code
_entity_poly.pdbx_strand_id
1 'polypeptide(L)' 'KILKKAQEGLVIIEKRHKPTAVLMSNEEYEHIQNILETAEDLVLGFIADARYKSSNKKDYIDIEALLK' A
#
# COMPACT_ATOMS: atom_id res chain seq x y z
N LYS A 1 16.79 -23.57 -10.44
CA LYS A 1 16.67 -24.25 -9.12
C LYS A 1 16.16 -23.32 -8.00
N ILE A 2 16.54 -22.04 -7.92
CA ILE A 2 16.00 -21.07 -6.93
C ILE A 2 14.70 -20.40 -7.36
N LEU A 3 14.60 -19.95 -8.62
CA LEU A 3 13.38 -19.31 -9.14
C LEU A 3 12.14 -20.22 -9.00
N LYS A 4 12.30 -21.52 -9.26
CA LYS A 4 11.22 -22.51 -9.05
C LYS A 4 10.80 -22.62 -7.57
N LYS A 5 11.75 -22.54 -6.64
CA LYS A 5 11.43 -22.54 -5.20
C LYS A 5 10.71 -21.27 -4.78
N ALA A 6 11.03 -20.12 -5.39
CA ALA A 6 10.35 -18.86 -5.13
C ALA A 6 8.91 -18.82 -5.66
N GLN A 7 8.58 -19.67 -6.63
CA GLN A 7 7.19 -19.87 -7.08
C GLN A 7 6.35 -20.68 -6.09
N GLU A 8 6.99 -21.52 -5.28
CA GLU A 8 6.32 -22.40 -4.31
C GLU A 8 6.31 -21.79 -2.90
N GLY A 9 7.04 -20.69 -2.66
CA GLY A 9 7.10 -19.99 -1.38
C GLY A 9 8.20 -18.94 -1.28
N LEU A 10 8.43 -18.42 -0.07
CA LEU A 10 9.41 -17.37 0.20
C LEU A 10 10.84 -17.91 0.24
N VAL A 11 11.76 -17.21 -0.43
CA VAL A 11 13.20 -17.50 -0.39
C VAL A 11 13.95 -16.27 0.14
N ILE A 12 14.62 -16.43 1.28
CA ILE A 12 15.45 -15.37 1.88
C ILE A 12 16.87 -15.48 1.32
N ILE A 13 17.40 -14.37 0.80
CA ILE A 13 18.77 -14.25 0.30
C ILE A 13 19.62 -13.57 1.37
N GLU A 14 20.66 -14.28 1.82
CA GLU A 14 21.56 -13.81 2.87
C GLU A 14 22.95 -13.45 2.33
N LYS A 15 23.57 -12.45 2.97
CA LYS A 15 24.98 -12.09 2.78
C LYS A 15 25.66 -12.04 4.14
N ARG A 16 26.70 -12.87 4.35
CA ARG A 16 27.42 -12.99 5.64
C ARG A 16 26.46 -13.29 6.81
N HIS A 17 25.56 -14.26 6.62
CA HIS A 17 24.53 -14.65 7.60
C HIS A 17 23.56 -13.53 8.01
N LYS A 18 23.38 -12.53 7.15
CA LYS A 18 22.40 -11.47 7.34
C LYS A 18 21.41 -11.47 6.17
N PRO A 19 20.09 -11.44 6.43
CA PRO A 19 19.09 -11.34 5.38
C PRO A 19 19.26 -10.01 4.63
N THR A 20 19.25 -10.08 3.30
CA THR A 20 19.48 -8.93 2.42
C THR A 20 18.40 -8.74 1.38
N ALA A 21 17.71 -9.80 0.97
CA ALA A 21 16.58 -9.71 0.07
C ALA A 21 15.63 -10.90 0.29
N VAL A 22 14.40 -10.76 -0.18
CA VAL A 22 13.40 -11.82 -0.24
C VAL A 22 12.97 -11.99 -1.69
N LEU A 23 12.92 -13.23 -2.15
CA LEU A 23 12.45 -13.62 -3.47
C LEU A 23 11.14 -14.41 -3.29
N MET A 24 10.11 -14.02 -4.04
CA MET A 24 8.80 -14.64 -4.05
C MET A 24 8.24 -14.60 -5.48
N SER A 25 7.09 -15.24 -5.69
CA SER A 25 6.36 -15.12 -6.95
C SER A 25 5.78 -13.70 -7.09
N ASN A 26 5.56 -13.27 -8.33
CA ASN A 26 4.89 -11.99 -8.56
C ASN A 26 3.46 -12.04 -8.03
N GLU A 27 2.78 -13.17 -8.19
CA GLU A 27 1.40 -13.34 -7.72
C GLU A 27 1.29 -13.12 -6.20
N GLU A 28 2.24 -13.64 -5.42
CA GLU A 28 2.27 -13.44 -3.96
C GLU A 28 2.58 -11.99 -3.60
N TYR A 29 3.53 -11.37 -4.30
CA TYR A 29 3.85 -9.96 -4.11
C TYR A 29 2.63 -9.06 -4.35
N GLU A 30 1.95 -9.25 -5.49
CA GLU A 30 0.75 -8.51 -5.86
C GLU A 30 -0.39 -8.78 -4.87
N HIS A 31 -0.55 -10.02 -4.38
CA HIS A 31 -1.55 -10.33 -3.36
C HIS A 31 -1.33 -9.52 -2.08
N ILE A 32 -0.08 -9.46 -1.60
CA ILE A 32 0.29 -8.68 -0.41
C ILE A 32 0.08 -7.18 -0.64
N GLN A 33 0.47 -6.65 -1.81
CA GLN A 33 0.23 -5.26 -2.19
C GLN A 33 -1.26 -4.91 -2.17
N ASN A 34 -2.10 -5.71 -2.82
CA ASN A 34 -3.55 -5.47 -2.87
C ASN A 34 -4.20 -5.46 -1.48
N ILE A 35 -3.77 -6.34 -0.57
CA ILE A 35 -4.25 -6.33 0.82
C ILE A 35 -3.86 -5.04 1.52
N LEU A 36 -2.61 -4.59 1.34
CA LEU A 36 -2.11 -3.36 1.94
C LEU A 36 -2.88 -2.14 1.42
N GLU A 37 -3.05 -2.03 0.10
CA GLU A 37 -3.81 -0.94 -0.53
C GLU A 37 -5.27 -0.91 -0.05
N THR A 38 -5.92 -2.07 0.03
CA THR A 38 -7.30 -2.16 0.54
C THR A 38 -7.40 -1.70 1.99
N ALA A 39 -6.42 -2.07 2.83
CA ALA A 39 -6.39 -1.64 4.23
C ALA A 39 -6.13 -0.13 4.35
N GLU A 40 -5.26 0.42 3.51
CA GLU A 40 -4.99 1.86 3.44
C GLU A 40 -6.24 2.64 3.02
N ASP A 41 -6.89 2.24 1.92
CA ASP A 41 -8.10 2.88 1.41
C ASP A 41 -9.22 2.88 2.46
N LEU A 42 -9.38 1.79 3.20
CA LEU A 42 -10.37 1.71 4.27
C LEU A 42 -10.09 2.74 5.37
N VAL A 43 -8.84 2.82 5.85
CA VAL A 43 -8.44 3.75 6.91
C VAL A 43 -8.55 5.20 6.43
N LEU A 44 -8.04 5.50 5.23
CA LEU A 44 -8.13 6.83 4.62
C LEU A 44 -9.60 7.23 4.40
N GLY A 45 -10.46 6.29 4.00
CA GLY A 45 -11.89 6.49 3.87
C GLY A 45 -12.55 6.91 5.18
N PHE A 46 -12.24 6.24 6.30
CA PHE A 46 -12.74 6.64 7.61
C PHE A 46 -12.25 8.02 8.04
N ILE A 47 -10.98 8.35 7.78
CA ILE A 47 -10.43 9.67 8.08
C ILE A 47 -11.13 10.75 7.23
N ALA A 48 -11.35 10.48 5.94
CA ALA A 48 -12.04 11.39 5.04
C ALA A 48 -13.49 11.62 5.48
N ASP A 49 -14.22 10.58 5.84
CA ASP A 49 -15.59 10.68 6.36
C ASP A 49 -15.67 11.49 7.66
N ALA A 50 -14.73 11.26 8.59
CA ALA A 50 -14.65 12.03 9.83
C ALA A 50 -14.37 13.53 9.57
N ARG A 51 -13.46 13.83 8.64
CA ARG A 51 -13.17 15.21 8.20
C ARG A 51 -14.39 15.86 7.56
N TYR A 52 -15.06 15.13 6.66
CA TYR A 52 -16.26 15.63 6.00
C TYR A 52 -17.35 15.99 7.01
N LYS A 53 -17.64 15.10 7.96
CA LYS A 53 -18.65 15.32 9.02
C LYS A 53 -18.33 16.49 9.96
N SER A 54 -17.05 16.81 10.14
CA SER A 54 -16.60 17.91 11.01
C SER A 54 -16.35 19.22 10.26
N SER A 55 -16.43 19.22 8.93
CA SER A 55 -16.17 20.38 8.08
C SER A 55 -17.41 21.24 7.82
N ASN A 56 -17.17 22.50 7.51
CA ASN A 56 -18.17 23.47 7.09
C ASN A 56 -17.75 24.15 5.77
N LYS A 57 -18.66 24.90 5.12
CA LYS A 57 -18.40 25.53 3.81
C LYS A 57 -17.13 26.38 3.74
N LYS A 58 -16.67 26.98 4.85
CA LYS A 58 -15.46 27.82 4.88
C LYS A 58 -14.16 27.01 4.86
N ASP A 59 -14.23 25.73 5.18
CA ASP A 59 -13.08 24.81 5.17
C ASP A 59 -12.78 24.32 3.75
N TYR A 60 -13.65 24.61 2.79
CA TYR A 60 -13.48 24.27 1.38
C TYR A 60 -13.06 25.51 0.57
N ILE A 61 -12.17 25.29 -0.39
CA ILE A 61 -11.81 26.28 -1.40
C ILE A 61 -12.63 26.02 -2.66
N ASP A 62 -13.10 27.09 -3.31
CA ASP A 62 -13.75 26.99 -4.60
C ASP A 62 -12.74 26.57 -5.68
N ILE A 63 -13.16 25.71 -6.60
CA ILE A 63 -12.30 25.22 -7.68
C ILE A 63 -11.82 26.36 -8.59
N GLU A 64 -12.65 27.37 -8.81
CA GLU A 64 -12.28 28.55 -9.61
C GLU A 64 -11.21 29.40 -8.91
N ALA A 65 -11.20 29.41 -7.56
CA ALA A 65 -10.20 30.10 -6.77
C ALA A 65 -8.87 29.32 -6.72
N LEU A 66 -8.92 27.99 -6.78
CA LEU A 66 -7.73 27.13 -6.80
C LEU A 66 -7.00 27.13 -8.15
N LEU A 67 -7.73 27.35 -9.26
CA LEU A 67 -7.21 27.31 -10.63
C LEU A 67 -6.68 28.67 -11.14
N LYS A 68 -6.76 29.74 -10.33
CA LYS A 68 -6.15 31.05 -10.62
C LYS A 68 -4.74 31.16 -10.03
#